data_AF-A0A8S3U0M4-F1
#
_entry.id   AF-A0A8S3U0M4-F1
#
_cell.length_a   1.000
_cell.length_b   1.000
_cell.length_c   1.000
_cell.angle_alpha   90.00
_cell.angle_beta   90.00
_cell.angle_gamma   90.00
#
_symmetry.space_group_name_H-M   'P 1'
#
loop_
_entity.id
_entity.type
_entity.pdbx_description
1 polymer ?
#
loop_
_entity_poly.entity_id
_entity_poly.type
_entity_poly.pdbx_seq_one_letter_code
_entity_poly.pdbx_strand_id
1 'polypeptide(L)'
;MFADIDIGADVIVPSDPSHNDSWKEGRRVIELFELAQNLVCQLCNCPLNLIDTVSERKYGLGSVLTIPCGSCTACNSVETGKRNSNGAFVVNSKAAIGHASMIGLKTGKVMDYAYRSRSCRVCEVHEERKETVSAHDCCRNWKGTSKGMEPDMAVEMTHKLNDSGCQIKVLHADNDSTTTSRLKVHFEDLEKKDDQNHVKKGFSKKLYELSKKYKELKHPDVIPYLVRCFMYAIKENEGSTDDLRKGLNRLVPHVSGDHSLCTDIEWCTYKDDPVNFKYKSLPGGKCLSNDALTSELRELVQQYNRRAESLQNMGSTQANENFNQIVGSKCPKARKKAQRSSSVKEGTTYQQEVEVNENACDIIQQIPSSLILSNTDKYVVFDLETTSLSRNSDITQLAAASGLNLFQRYIMPRCDISNEASKITGIAFCHATNKMYLNGREVETCTIQQGLLDFLDFLKLNELPILVGHNITNFDMMVLENRLKEFNMFSAFTASVKGFIDTLKLSKRVFPKADVDNYKQQTLVKKVLGIEYAAHNAKDDVLSLSELLVKNYKAVVKKMIYIM
;
A
#
# COMPACT_ATOMS: atom_id res chain seq x y z
N MET A 1 10.49 -23.87 2.04
CA MET A 1 9.09 -23.97 1.67
C MET A 1 8.29 -23.19 2.73
N PHE A 2 8.03 -21.90 2.49
CA PHE A 2 6.99 -21.19 3.23
C PHE A 2 5.64 -21.68 2.70
N ALA A 3 4.67 -21.86 3.60
CA ALA A 3 3.30 -21.53 3.24
C ALA A 3 3.25 -20.00 3.38
N ASP A 4 3.34 -19.30 2.24
CA ASP A 4 3.17 -17.86 2.19
C ASP A 4 1.66 -17.58 2.09
N ILE A 5 1.10 -16.88 3.07
CA ILE A 5 -0.13 -16.10 2.88
C ILE A 5 0.29 -14.73 2.38
N ASP A 6 -0.37 -14.29 1.31
CA ASP A 6 0.18 -13.35 0.37
C ASP A 6 -0.76 -12.21 0.07
N ILE A 7 -0.77 -11.22 0.94
CA ILE A 7 -1.57 -10.01 0.76
C ILE A 7 -0.77 -8.81 1.33
N GLY A 8 -0.88 -7.59 0.77
CA GLY A 8 -0.12 -6.44 1.26
C GLY A 8 -0.46 -5.07 0.67
N ALA A 9 0.00 -4.00 1.34
CA ALA A 9 0.45 -2.71 0.79
C ALA A 9 1.44 -1.99 1.77
N ASP A 10 2.28 -1.10 1.21
CA ASP A 10 3.59 -0.65 1.71
C ASP A 10 3.62 0.32 2.92
N VAL A 11 4.54 0.09 3.86
CA VAL A 11 5.02 1.09 4.84
C VAL A 11 6.55 1.13 4.85
N ILE A 12 7.10 2.31 4.61
CA ILE A 12 8.53 2.64 4.64
C ILE A 12 8.98 2.76 6.09
N VAL A 13 9.96 1.93 6.48
CA VAL A 13 10.67 2.01 7.77
C VAL A 13 11.71 3.14 7.68
N PRO A 14 11.82 4.03 8.69
CA PRO A 14 12.78 5.13 8.68
C PRO A 14 14.22 4.61 8.63
N SER A 15 15.01 5.20 7.73
CA SER A 15 16.46 5.04 7.68
C SER A 15 17.06 5.81 8.87
N ASP A 16 17.57 5.05 9.84
CA ASP A 16 18.53 5.52 10.83
C ASP A 16 19.69 6.28 10.15
N PRO A 17 19.87 7.60 10.37
CA PRO A 17 20.86 8.41 9.66
C PRO A 17 22.31 8.15 10.10
N SER A 18 22.56 7.30 11.10
CA SER A 18 23.92 7.03 11.58
C SER A 18 24.56 5.73 11.09
N HIS A 19 23.90 4.97 10.20
CA HIS A 19 24.55 3.80 9.58
C HIS A 19 24.87 4.08 8.11
N ASN A 20 26.15 4.31 7.87
CA ASN A 20 26.76 4.25 6.55
C ASN A 20 26.41 2.87 5.96
N ASP A 21 25.55 2.83 4.93
CA ASP A 21 24.93 1.60 4.39
C ASP A 21 25.95 0.83 3.52
N SER A 22 27.11 0.54 4.11
CA SER A 22 28.16 -0.23 3.50
C SER A 22 27.77 -1.70 3.55
N TRP A 23 27.93 -2.41 2.43
CA TRP A 23 27.91 -3.87 2.42
C TRP A 23 28.91 -4.47 3.44
N LYS A 24 29.90 -3.66 3.89
CA LYS A 24 30.88 -3.99 4.94
C LYS A 24 30.28 -4.08 6.35
N GLU A 25 29.02 -3.68 6.56
CA GLU A 25 28.37 -3.68 7.87
C GLU A 25 27.26 -4.75 8.01
N GLY A 26 27.16 -5.30 9.22
CA GLY A 26 26.15 -6.29 9.62
C GLY A 26 26.58 -7.75 9.43
N ARG A 27 25.62 -8.68 9.63
CA ARG A 27 25.84 -10.14 9.50
C ARG A 27 25.11 -10.68 8.26
N ARG A 28 25.66 -11.70 7.60
CA ARG A 28 25.05 -12.42 6.48
C ARG A 28 25.04 -13.91 6.75
N VAL A 29 24.02 -14.59 6.23
CA VAL A 29 23.96 -16.05 6.20
C VAL A 29 24.35 -16.45 4.78
N ILE A 30 25.40 -17.26 4.66
CA ILE A 30 25.92 -17.70 3.36
C ILE A 30 25.95 -19.22 3.30
N GLU A 31 25.65 -19.80 2.14
CA GLU A 31 25.95 -21.20 1.86
C GLU A 31 27.35 -21.24 1.25
N LEU A 32 28.36 -21.55 2.08
CA LEU A 32 29.78 -21.43 1.72
C LEU A 32 30.15 -22.10 0.39
N PHE A 33 29.61 -23.29 0.14
CA PHE A 33 29.87 -24.04 -1.09
C PHE A 33 29.32 -23.33 -2.34
N GLU A 34 28.09 -22.82 -2.27
CA GLU A 34 27.44 -22.09 -3.36
C GLU A 34 28.16 -20.76 -3.61
N LEU A 35 28.50 -20.03 -2.54
CA LEU A 35 29.27 -18.79 -2.66
C LEU A 35 30.63 -19.03 -3.33
N ALA A 36 31.34 -20.09 -2.95
CA ALA A 36 32.64 -20.43 -3.53
C ALA A 36 32.54 -20.72 -5.04
N GLN A 37 31.49 -21.42 -5.49
CA GLN A 37 31.26 -21.65 -6.93
C GLN A 37 31.01 -20.35 -7.69
N ASN A 38 30.33 -19.40 -7.06
CA ASN A 38 29.96 -18.14 -7.68
C ASN A 38 31.08 -17.08 -7.64
N LEU A 39 32.17 -17.31 -6.89
CA LEU A 39 33.31 -16.39 -6.76
C LEU A 39 34.30 -16.49 -7.93
N VAL A 40 33.77 -16.57 -9.14
CA VAL A 40 34.55 -16.65 -10.39
C VAL A 40 33.94 -15.71 -11.42
N CYS A 41 34.80 -14.96 -12.11
CA CYS A 41 34.36 -14.03 -13.13
C CYS A 41 33.75 -14.77 -14.32
N GLN A 42 32.54 -14.38 -14.73
CA GLN A 42 31.81 -15.03 -15.82
C GLN A 42 32.40 -14.74 -17.21
N LEU A 43 33.28 -13.74 -17.34
CA LEU A 43 33.94 -13.41 -18.62
C LEU A 43 35.32 -14.04 -18.78
N CYS A 44 36.18 -13.94 -17.76
CA CYS A 44 37.58 -14.35 -17.86
C CYS A 44 37.95 -15.52 -16.93
N ASN A 45 36.99 -16.05 -16.18
CA ASN A 45 37.16 -17.18 -15.26
C ASN A 45 38.21 -16.94 -14.14
N CYS A 46 38.63 -15.70 -13.92
CA CYS A 46 39.52 -15.36 -12.82
C CYS A 46 38.76 -15.38 -11.48
N PRO A 47 39.41 -15.79 -10.38
CA PRO A 47 38.83 -15.69 -9.04
C PRO A 47 38.41 -14.26 -8.71
N LEU A 48 37.25 -14.12 -8.07
CA LEU A 48 36.76 -12.85 -7.55
C LEU A 48 37.09 -12.74 -6.06
N ASN A 49 37.48 -11.55 -5.61
CA ASN A 49 37.77 -11.31 -4.20
C ASN A 49 36.58 -10.63 -3.51
N LEU A 50 36.11 -11.21 -2.40
CA LEU A 50 35.02 -10.64 -1.61
C LEU A 50 35.32 -9.21 -1.12
N ILE A 51 36.59 -8.87 -0.89
CA ILE A 51 36.98 -7.52 -0.45
C ILE A 51 36.67 -6.44 -1.50
N ASP A 52 36.60 -6.83 -2.79
CA ASP A 52 36.36 -5.94 -3.91
C ASP A 52 34.86 -5.69 -4.13
N THR A 53 33.98 -6.25 -3.29
CA THR A 53 32.53 -6.02 -3.39
C THR A 53 32.23 -4.51 -3.44
N VAL A 54 31.40 -4.09 -4.38
CA VAL A 54 31.02 -2.67 -4.53
C VAL A 54 29.58 -2.42 -4.08
N SER A 55 28.73 -3.43 -4.16
CA SER A 55 27.35 -3.35 -3.71
C SER A 55 26.78 -4.72 -3.36
N GLU A 56 25.66 -4.71 -2.63
CA GLU A 56 24.93 -5.90 -2.25
C GLU A 56 23.43 -5.67 -2.46
N ARG A 57 22.76 -6.66 -3.04
CA ARG A 57 21.30 -6.73 -3.12
C ARG A 57 20.80 -7.87 -2.24
N LYS A 58 20.02 -7.54 -1.21
CA LYS A 58 19.49 -8.51 -0.25
C LYS A 58 18.15 -9.08 -0.69
N TYR A 59 17.99 -10.38 -0.48
CA TYR A 59 16.77 -11.15 -0.73
C TYR A 59 16.45 -11.99 0.52
N GLY A 60 15.94 -11.34 1.58
CA GLY A 60 15.75 -11.99 2.89
C GLY A 60 17.09 -12.32 3.56
N LEU A 61 17.33 -13.59 3.86
CA LEU A 61 18.59 -14.13 4.38
C LEU A 61 19.66 -14.36 3.31
N GLY A 62 19.26 -14.44 2.03
CA GLY A 62 20.19 -14.56 0.89
C GLY A 62 20.59 -13.19 0.32
N SER A 63 21.69 -13.13 -0.42
CA SER A 63 22.21 -11.89 -1.01
C SER A 63 22.87 -12.14 -2.37
N VAL A 64 22.90 -11.09 -3.20
CA VAL A 64 23.69 -11.04 -4.44
C VAL A 64 24.68 -9.91 -4.30
N LEU A 65 25.97 -10.25 -4.32
CA LEU A 65 27.08 -9.29 -4.26
C LEU A 65 27.44 -8.85 -5.68
N THR A 66 27.74 -7.58 -5.86
CA THR A 66 28.36 -7.09 -7.11
C THR A 66 29.85 -6.97 -6.87
N ILE A 67 30.64 -7.76 -7.60
CA ILE A 67 32.10 -7.82 -7.45
C ILE A 67 32.75 -7.57 -8.83
N PRO A 68 33.51 -6.46 -9.00
CA PRO A 68 34.31 -6.22 -10.19
C PRO A 68 35.47 -7.21 -10.24
N CYS A 69 35.76 -7.72 -11.43
CA CYS A 69 36.92 -8.57 -11.64
C CYS A 69 38.20 -7.71 -11.68
N GLY A 70 39.20 -8.03 -10.86
CA GLY A 70 40.48 -7.32 -10.87
C GLY A 70 41.28 -7.46 -12.18
N SER A 71 40.95 -8.42 -13.03
CA SER A 71 41.66 -8.66 -14.31
C SER A 71 40.97 -8.01 -15.51
N CYS A 72 39.65 -8.17 -15.66
CA CYS A 72 38.91 -7.69 -16.84
C CYS A 72 37.92 -6.56 -16.54
N THR A 73 37.84 -6.10 -15.29
CA THR A 73 36.95 -5.03 -14.81
C THR A 73 35.44 -5.29 -14.91
N ALA A 74 35.03 -6.45 -15.42
CA ALA A 74 33.63 -6.82 -15.53
C ALA A 74 32.98 -6.93 -14.14
N CYS A 75 31.77 -6.37 -14.00
CA CYS A 75 30.98 -6.48 -12.78
C CYS A 75 30.23 -7.81 -12.76
N ASN A 76 30.50 -8.65 -11.76
CA ASN A 76 29.89 -9.96 -11.62
C ASN A 76 28.84 -9.94 -10.52
N SER A 77 27.72 -10.62 -10.75
CA SER A 77 26.70 -10.88 -9.73
C SER A 77 27.00 -12.22 -9.07
N VAL A 78 27.38 -12.19 -7.80
CA VAL A 78 27.81 -13.35 -7.01
C VAL A 78 26.74 -13.68 -5.98
N GLU A 79 26.07 -14.81 -6.14
CA GLU A 79 24.99 -15.23 -5.23
C GLU A 79 25.55 -15.92 -3.99
N THR A 80 25.05 -15.55 -2.81
CA THR A 80 25.57 -16.09 -1.53
C THR A 80 24.94 -17.41 -1.11
N GLY A 81 24.08 -18.00 -1.93
CA GLY A 81 23.39 -19.24 -1.62
C GLY A 81 22.54 -19.77 -2.77
N LYS A 82 21.97 -20.96 -2.59
CA LYS A 82 21.27 -21.67 -3.65
C LYS A 82 19.90 -21.03 -3.93
N ARG A 83 19.51 -20.96 -5.20
CA ARG A 83 18.14 -20.61 -5.59
C ARG A 83 17.32 -21.84 -5.95
N ASN A 84 16.01 -21.75 -5.76
CA ASN A 84 15.06 -22.71 -6.30
C ASN A 84 14.78 -22.42 -7.79
N SER A 85 13.99 -23.28 -8.43
CA SER A 85 13.55 -23.14 -9.84
C SER A 85 12.89 -21.79 -10.15
N ASN A 86 12.39 -21.10 -9.12
CA ASN A 86 11.61 -19.86 -9.25
C ASN A 86 12.47 -18.63 -8.96
N GLY A 87 13.78 -18.82 -8.79
CA GLY A 87 14.74 -17.75 -8.49
C GLY A 87 14.71 -17.25 -7.05
N ALA A 88 14.04 -17.91 -6.09
CA ALA A 88 14.09 -17.53 -4.68
C ALA A 88 15.21 -18.27 -3.93
N PHE A 89 15.90 -17.59 -3.00
CA PHE A 89 16.93 -18.21 -2.17
C PHE A 89 16.34 -19.30 -1.27
N VAL A 90 16.93 -20.49 -1.32
CA VAL A 90 16.50 -21.67 -0.56
C VAL A 90 16.58 -21.42 0.94
N VAL A 91 17.59 -20.69 1.41
CA VAL A 91 17.77 -20.31 2.83
C VAL A 91 16.57 -19.57 3.41
N ASN A 92 15.88 -18.75 2.61
CA ASN A 92 14.65 -18.09 3.06
C ASN A 92 13.59 -19.13 3.39
N SER A 93 13.41 -20.07 2.48
CA SER A 93 12.37 -21.07 2.54
C SER A 93 12.65 -22.18 3.58
N LYS A 94 13.92 -22.46 3.90
CA LYS A 94 14.32 -23.48 4.88
C LYS A 94 14.39 -22.95 6.32
N ALA A 95 14.11 -21.66 6.52
CA ALA A 95 14.25 -21.07 7.84
C ALA A 95 13.32 -21.76 8.86
N ALA A 96 13.88 -22.08 10.03
CA ALA A 96 13.26 -22.95 11.01
C ALA A 96 12.05 -22.36 11.75
N ILE A 97 11.62 -21.13 11.45
CA ILE A 97 10.66 -20.35 12.25
C ILE A 97 9.49 -19.86 11.38
N GLY A 98 8.25 -20.11 11.80
CA GLY A 98 7.00 -19.51 11.30
C GLY A 98 6.24 -18.79 12.42
N HIS A 99 5.38 -17.83 12.07
CA HIS A 99 4.54 -17.08 13.00
C HIS A 99 3.17 -16.77 12.40
N ALA A 100 2.17 -16.56 13.25
CA ALA A 100 0.81 -16.17 12.87
C ALA A 100 0.19 -15.24 13.93
N SER A 101 -0.80 -14.47 13.52
CA SER A 101 -1.56 -13.57 14.40
C SER A 101 -3.04 -13.60 14.04
N MET A 102 -3.91 -13.37 15.03
CA MET A 102 -5.34 -13.13 14.86
C MET A 102 -5.68 -11.70 15.24
N ILE A 103 -6.47 -11.02 14.41
CA ILE A 103 -6.84 -9.62 14.60
C ILE A 103 -8.36 -9.50 14.52
N GLY A 104 -8.95 -8.77 15.45
CA GLY A 104 -10.38 -8.53 15.48
C GLY A 104 -10.82 -7.64 14.32
N LEU A 105 -11.68 -8.14 13.43
CA LEU A 105 -12.11 -7.44 12.21
C LEU A 105 -12.67 -6.03 12.49
N LYS A 106 -13.46 -5.87 13.56
CA LYS A 106 -14.10 -4.59 13.91
C LYS A 106 -13.20 -3.68 14.74
N THR A 107 -12.32 -4.26 15.55
CA THR A 107 -11.53 -3.51 16.53
C THR A 107 -10.14 -3.16 16.01
N GLY A 108 -9.64 -3.89 15.01
CA GLY A 108 -8.25 -3.80 14.55
C GLY A 108 -7.21 -4.25 15.58
N LYS A 109 -7.64 -4.81 16.72
CA LYS A 109 -6.75 -5.21 17.82
C LYS A 109 -6.24 -6.64 17.60
N VAL A 110 -4.97 -6.86 17.93
CA VAL A 110 -4.40 -8.21 18.00
C VAL A 110 -5.09 -8.97 19.12
N MET A 111 -5.74 -10.07 18.77
CA MET A 111 -6.47 -10.95 19.68
C MET A 111 -5.56 -12.03 20.24
N ASP A 112 -4.72 -12.62 19.38
CA ASP A 112 -3.73 -13.63 19.78
C ASP A 112 -2.61 -13.71 18.73
N TYR A 113 -1.50 -14.35 19.10
CA TYR A 113 -0.39 -14.67 18.20
C TYR A 113 0.28 -15.98 18.60
N ALA A 114 0.90 -16.65 17.63
CA ALA A 114 1.65 -17.87 17.84
C ALA A 114 2.89 -17.92 16.95
N TYR A 115 3.87 -18.72 17.35
CA TYR A 115 5.04 -19.02 16.53
C TYR A 115 5.44 -20.49 16.64
N ARG A 116 6.12 -20.98 15.60
CA ARG A 116 6.66 -22.33 15.50
C ARG A 116 8.12 -22.28 15.10
N SER A 117 9.00 -22.88 15.90
CA SER A 117 10.41 -23.07 15.56
C SER A 117 10.82 -24.54 15.60
N ARG A 118 11.58 -24.97 14.59
CA ARG A 118 12.26 -26.26 14.51
C ARG A 118 13.69 -26.21 15.07
N SER A 119 14.21 -25.01 15.30
CA SER A 119 15.61 -24.79 15.69
C SER A 119 15.66 -24.17 17.08
N CYS A 120 16.60 -24.69 17.88
CA CYS A 120 17.05 -24.10 19.12
C CYS A 120 18.54 -24.39 19.23
N ARG A 121 19.37 -23.34 19.27
CA ARG A 121 20.83 -23.48 19.31
C ARG A 121 21.30 -24.30 20.51
N VAL A 122 20.68 -24.13 21.68
CA VAL A 122 21.05 -24.88 22.89
C VAL A 122 20.78 -26.37 22.68
N CYS A 123 19.61 -26.74 22.15
CA CYS A 123 19.30 -28.13 21.82
C CYS A 123 20.27 -28.70 20.79
N GLU A 124 20.53 -27.97 19.69
CA GLU A 124 21.40 -28.43 18.60
C GLU A 124 22.82 -28.73 19.08
N VAL A 125 23.40 -27.85 19.90
CA VAL A 125 24.76 -28.04 20.44
C VAL A 125 24.86 -29.27 21.34
N HIS A 126 23.87 -29.52 22.21
CA HIS A 126 23.90 -30.70 23.08
C HIS A 126 23.63 -31.99 22.30
N GLU A 127 22.76 -31.94 21.28
CA GLU A 127 22.52 -33.06 20.35
C GLU A 127 23.80 -33.44 19.58
N GLU A 128 24.52 -32.45 19.05
CA GLU A 128 25.82 -32.65 18.37
C GLU A 128 26.86 -33.29 19.31
N ARG A 129 26.88 -32.88 20.57
CA ARG A 129 27.80 -33.40 21.60
C ARG A 129 27.35 -34.72 22.24
N LYS A 130 26.14 -35.19 21.92
CA LYS A 130 25.49 -36.35 22.57
C LYS A 130 25.35 -36.17 24.10
N GLU A 131 25.12 -34.94 24.53
CA GLU A 131 24.94 -34.55 25.93
C GLU A 131 23.45 -34.39 26.25
N THR A 132 23.10 -34.49 27.53
CA THR A 132 21.75 -34.16 27.99
C THR A 132 21.53 -32.65 27.88
N VAL A 133 20.43 -32.25 27.24
CA VAL A 133 20.08 -30.83 27.09
C VAL A 133 19.76 -30.24 28.46
N SER A 134 20.52 -29.23 28.86
CA SER A 134 20.25 -28.48 30.09
C SER A 134 18.90 -27.73 30.03
N ALA A 135 18.27 -27.53 31.19
CA ALA A 135 17.03 -26.75 31.27
C ALA A 135 17.28 -25.31 30.78
N HIS A 136 16.48 -24.87 29.81
CA HIS A 136 16.58 -23.54 29.23
C HIS A 136 15.23 -23.12 28.61
N ASP A 137 15.11 -21.83 28.27
CA ASP A 137 13.98 -21.30 27.51
C ASP A 137 14.06 -21.77 26.05
N CYS A 138 13.53 -22.96 25.80
CA CYS A 138 13.64 -23.63 24.52
C CYS A 138 12.65 -23.04 23.50
N CYS A 139 13.18 -22.44 22.44
CA CYS A 139 12.34 -21.95 21.35
C CYS A 139 11.90 -23.06 20.38
N ARG A 140 12.49 -24.26 20.42
CA ARG A 140 12.13 -25.39 19.55
C ARG A 140 10.82 -26.03 20.01
N ASN A 141 9.73 -25.67 19.35
CA ASN A 141 8.36 -26.11 19.68
C ASN A 141 7.63 -26.76 18.49
N TRP A 142 8.30 -27.02 17.37
CA TRP A 142 7.70 -27.63 16.18
C TRP A 142 8.53 -28.77 15.61
N LYS A 143 7.87 -29.91 15.34
CA LYS A 143 8.49 -31.12 14.75
C LYS A 143 7.97 -31.45 13.35
N GLY A 144 6.88 -30.80 12.93
CA GLY A 144 6.25 -31.05 11.63
C GLY A 144 6.93 -30.34 10.45
N THR A 145 6.26 -30.38 9.30
CA THR A 145 6.70 -29.64 8.10
C THR A 145 6.45 -28.14 8.26
N SER A 146 7.18 -27.31 7.52
CA SER A 146 6.93 -25.86 7.51
C SER A 146 5.50 -25.50 7.09
N LYS A 147 4.91 -26.26 6.15
CA LYS A 147 3.50 -26.11 5.73
C LYS A 147 2.50 -26.42 6.84
N GLY A 148 2.87 -27.24 7.81
CA GLY A 148 1.97 -27.58 8.92
C GLY A 148 1.94 -26.55 10.04
N MET A 149 2.87 -25.58 10.07
CA MET A 149 3.00 -24.61 11.17
C MET A 149 1.79 -23.66 11.24
N GLU A 150 1.36 -23.13 10.10
CA GLU A 150 0.25 -22.17 10.01
C GLU A 150 -1.09 -22.77 10.48
N PRO A 151 -1.56 -23.89 9.91
CA PRO A 151 -2.84 -24.46 10.32
C PRO A 151 -2.82 -24.92 11.79
N ASP A 152 -1.65 -25.32 12.30
CA ASP A 152 -1.48 -25.65 13.72
C ASP A 152 -1.56 -24.43 14.64
N MET A 153 -0.90 -23.32 14.27
CA MET A 153 -1.00 -22.05 15.00
C MET A 153 -2.43 -21.49 14.96
N ALA A 154 -3.13 -21.60 13.84
CA ALA A 154 -4.52 -21.16 13.72
C ALA A 154 -5.44 -21.93 14.69
N VAL A 155 -5.27 -23.26 14.78
CA VAL A 155 -6.01 -24.09 15.73
C VAL A 155 -5.67 -23.73 17.19
N GLU A 156 -4.38 -23.58 17.52
CA GLU A 156 -3.95 -23.17 18.87
C GLU A 156 -4.57 -21.83 19.29
N MET A 157 -4.46 -20.79 18.46
CA MET A 157 -4.99 -19.47 18.77
C MET A 157 -6.53 -19.49 18.91
N THR A 158 -7.22 -20.30 18.10
CA THR A 158 -8.68 -20.42 18.20
C THR A 158 -9.10 -21.07 19.52
N HIS A 159 -8.39 -22.13 19.96
CA HIS A 159 -8.65 -22.77 21.27
C HIS A 159 -8.41 -21.78 22.41
N LYS A 160 -7.26 -21.10 22.45
CA LYS A 160 -6.94 -20.11 23.49
C LYS A 160 -7.99 -19.02 23.63
N LEU A 161 -8.48 -18.51 22.50
CA LEU A 161 -9.52 -17.48 22.49
C LEU A 161 -10.84 -18.04 23.01
N ASN A 162 -11.24 -19.24 22.59
CA ASN A 162 -12.47 -19.88 23.06
C ASN A 162 -12.42 -20.18 24.57
N ASP A 163 -11.28 -20.68 25.07
CA ASP A 163 -11.04 -20.96 26.49
C ASP A 163 -11.07 -19.67 27.34
N SER A 164 -10.70 -18.55 26.74
CA SER A 164 -10.78 -17.21 27.36
C SER A 164 -12.18 -16.59 27.30
N GLY A 165 -13.19 -17.33 26.83
CA GLY A 165 -14.57 -16.87 26.67
C GLY A 165 -14.83 -16.06 25.39
N CYS A 166 -13.85 -15.94 24.50
CA CYS A 166 -13.98 -15.26 23.21
C CYS A 166 -14.35 -16.26 22.10
N GLN A 167 -15.64 -16.54 21.95
CA GLN A 167 -16.12 -17.45 20.89
C GLN A 167 -15.91 -16.86 19.49
N ILE A 168 -15.13 -17.55 18.66
CA ILE A 168 -14.92 -17.19 17.25
C ILE A 168 -15.96 -17.90 16.39
N LYS A 169 -16.87 -17.13 15.78
CA LYS A 169 -17.88 -17.67 14.86
C LYS A 169 -17.50 -17.57 13.39
N VAL A 170 -16.77 -16.51 13.03
CA VAL A 170 -16.36 -16.24 11.65
C VAL A 170 -14.87 -15.97 11.62
N LEU A 171 -14.16 -16.70 10.76
CA LEU A 171 -12.74 -16.49 10.48
C LEU A 171 -12.56 -16.05 9.02
N HIS A 172 -11.89 -14.92 8.84
CA HIS A 172 -11.46 -14.46 7.52
C HIS A 172 -10.01 -14.88 7.31
N ALA A 173 -9.76 -15.67 6.27
CA ALA A 173 -8.43 -16.17 5.96
C ALA A 173 -8.29 -16.45 4.46
N ASP A 174 -7.05 -16.51 3.98
CA ASP A 174 -6.72 -16.92 2.61
C ASP A 174 -7.40 -18.21 2.23
N ASN A 175 -7.59 -18.42 0.93
CA ASN A 175 -8.24 -19.62 0.42
C ASN A 175 -7.35 -20.89 0.49
N ASP A 176 -6.50 -20.99 1.51
CA ASP A 176 -5.79 -22.23 1.80
C ASP A 176 -6.75 -23.27 2.36
N SER A 177 -6.84 -24.40 1.65
CA SER A 177 -7.71 -25.51 2.01
C SER A 177 -7.22 -26.20 3.28
N THR A 178 -5.90 -26.18 3.56
CA THR A 178 -5.34 -26.95 4.68
C THR A 178 -5.68 -26.35 6.04
N THR A 179 -5.57 -25.02 6.20
CA THR A 179 -6.00 -24.31 7.42
C THR A 179 -7.49 -24.49 7.67
N THR A 180 -8.30 -24.40 6.61
CA THR A 180 -9.76 -24.58 6.69
C THR A 180 -10.13 -25.98 7.17
N SER A 181 -9.54 -27.02 6.56
CA SER A 181 -9.83 -28.41 6.91
C SER A 181 -9.45 -28.73 8.35
N ARG A 182 -8.32 -28.20 8.86
CA ARG A 182 -7.92 -28.45 10.25
C ARG A 182 -8.82 -27.73 11.24
N LEU A 183 -9.18 -26.48 10.98
CA LEU A 183 -10.07 -25.73 11.87
C LEU A 183 -11.45 -26.38 11.99
N LYS A 184 -12.03 -26.85 10.87
CA LYS A 184 -13.34 -27.51 10.88
C LYS A 184 -13.40 -28.79 11.71
N VAL A 185 -12.27 -29.50 11.88
CA VAL A 185 -12.19 -30.69 12.74
C VAL A 185 -12.36 -30.34 14.21
N HIS A 186 -11.90 -29.15 14.62
CA HIS A 186 -11.94 -28.71 16.01
C HIS A 186 -13.13 -27.78 16.31
N PHE A 187 -13.66 -27.09 15.30
CA PHE A 187 -14.69 -26.06 15.43
C PHE A 187 -15.74 -26.23 14.32
N GLU A 188 -16.75 -27.05 14.57
CA GLU A 188 -17.80 -27.37 13.59
C GLU A 188 -18.65 -26.13 13.23
N ASP A 189 -18.89 -25.25 14.21
CA ASP A 189 -19.66 -24.01 14.05
C ASP A 189 -18.86 -22.84 13.44
N LEU A 190 -17.57 -23.03 13.13
CA LEU A 190 -16.72 -21.96 12.61
C LEU A 190 -16.96 -21.75 11.11
N GLU A 191 -17.53 -20.60 10.76
CA GLU A 191 -17.66 -20.17 9.38
C GLU A 191 -16.34 -19.55 8.89
N LYS A 192 -15.81 -20.05 7.76
CA LYS A 192 -14.71 -19.39 7.06
C LYS A 192 -15.26 -18.53 5.94
N LYS A 193 -14.85 -17.26 5.89
CA LYS A 193 -15.15 -16.35 4.79
C LYS A 193 -13.93 -16.00 3.97
N ASP A 194 -14.16 -15.80 2.67
CA ASP A 194 -13.13 -15.41 1.72
C ASP A 194 -12.59 -14.00 2.05
N ASP A 195 -11.31 -13.80 1.73
CA ASP A 195 -10.66 -12.49 1.79
C ASP A 195 -10.91 -11.69 0.49
N GLN A 196 -11.32 -10.42 0.64
CA GLN A 196 -11.63 -9.54 -0.48
C GLN A 196 -10.44 -9.33 -1.43
N ASN A 197 -9.22 -9.22 -0.88
CA ASN A 197 -8.02 -8.99 -1.68
C ASN A 197 -7.64 -10.23 -2.48
N HIS A 198 -7.80 -11.42 -1.89
CA HIS A 198 -7.57 -12.69 -2.56
C HIS A 198 -8.56 -12.91 -3.71
N VAL A 199 -9.85 -12.60 -3.50
CA VAL A 199 -10.87 -12.66 -4.56
C VAL A 199 -10.53 -11.70 -5.71
N LYS A 200 -10.16 -10.46 -5.38
CA LYS A 200 -9.72 -9.44 -6.36
C LYS A 200 -8.50 -9.93 -7.17
N LYS A 201 -7.48 -10.46 -6.49
CA LYS A 201 -6.26 -11.00 -7.12
C LYS A 201 -6.57 -12.19 -8.02
N GLY A 202 -7.42 -13.11 -7.57
CA GLY A 202 -7.86 -14.26 -8.35
C GLY A 202 -8.57 -13.86 -9.63
N PHE A 203 -9.46 -12.87 -9.57
CA PHE A 203 -10.15 -12.35 -10.76
C PHE A 203 -9.17 -11.65 -11.71
N SER A 204 -8.29 -10.79 -11.17
CA SER A 204 -7.26 -10.11 -11.95
C SER A 204 -6.32 -11.09 -12.66
N LYS A 205 -5.89 -12.18 -12.00
CA LYS A 205 -5.01 -13.19 -12.58
C LYS A 205 -5.64 -13.83 -13.82
N LYS A 206 -6.91 -14.22 -13.74
CA LYS A 206 -7.66 -14.79 -14.86
C LYS A 206 -7.79 -13.81 -16.03
N LEU A 207 -7.99 -12.51 -15.75
CA LEU A 207 -8.00 -11.48 -16.80
C LEU A 207 -6.64 -11.30 -17.48
N TYR A 208 -5.54 -11.37 -16.73
CA TYR A 208 -4.20 -11.34 -17.31
C TYR A 208 -3.90 -12.58 -18.16
N GLU A 209 -4.39 -13.76 -17.77
CA GLU A 209 -4.33 -14.97 -18.60
C GLU A 209 -5.09 -14.77 -19.92
N LEU A 210 -6.32 -14.22 -19.88
CA LEU A 210 -7.10 -13.87 -21.08
C LEU A 210 -6.39 -12.82 -21.96
N SER A 211 -5.63 -11.90 -21.37
CA SER A 211 -4.90 -10.88 -22.11
C SER A 211 -3.80 -11.44 -23.04
N LYS A 212 -3.36 -12.68 -22.80
CA LYS A 212 -2.45 -13.40 -23.70
C LYS A 212 -3.13 -13.72 -25.04
N LYS A 213 -4.43 -14.03 -25.01
CA LYS A 213 -5.25 -14.35 -26.19
C LYS A 213 -5.88 -13.11 -26.83
N TYR A 214 -6.31 -12.13 -26.03
CA TYR A 214 -7.09 -10.99 -26.51
C TYR A 214 -6.35 -9.65 -26.37
N LYS A 215 -6.08 -8.99 -27.51
CA LYS A 215 -5.37 -7.70 -27.55
C LYS A 215 -6.12 -6.57 -26.84
N GLU A 216 -7.46 -6.60 -26.81
CA GLU A 216 -8.28 -5.57 -26.14
C GLU A 216 -7.97 -5.45 -24.64
N LEU A 217 -7.54 -6.53 -23.99
CA LEU A 217 -7.18 -6.53 -22.56
C LEU A 217 -5.75 -6.03 -22.29
N LYS A 218 -4.91 -5.85 -23.31
CA LYS A 218 -3.51 -5.47 -23.13
C LYS A 218 -3.32 -3.99 -22.79
N HIS A 219 -4.33 -3.15 -23.03
CA HIS A 219 -4.26 -1.75 -22.65
C HIS A 219 -4.25 -1.62 -21.11
N PRO A 220 -3.34 -0.81 -20.52
CA PRO A 220 -3.06 -0.81 -19.09
C PRO A 220 -4.28 -0.54 -18.21
N ASP A 221 -5.23 0.26 -18.70
CA ASP A 221 -6.42 0.65 -17.92
C ASP A 221 -7.59 -0.34 -17.98
N VAL A 222 -7.58 -1.31 -18.90
CA VAL A 222 -8.74 -2.18 -19.16
C VAL A 222 -8.93 -3.20 -18.04
N ILE A 223 -7.89 -3.96 -17.69
CA ILE A 223 -7.96 -4.94 -16.59
C ILE A 223 -8.30 -4.25 -15.26
N PRO A 224 -7.63 -3.15 -14.85
CA PRO A 224 -8.00 -2.40 -13.65
C PRO A 224 -9.46 -1.94 -13.64
N TYR A 225 -10.01 -1.55 -14.79
CA TYR A 225 -11.40 -1.16 -14.92
C TYR A 225 -12.35 -2.35 -14.74
N LEU A 226 -12.08 -3.50 -15.37
CA LEU A 226 -12.86 -4.72 -15.18
C LEU A 226 -12.87 -5.18 -13.72
N VAL A 227 -11.70 -5.18 -13.08
CA VAL A 227 -11.56 -5.49 -11.65
C VAL A 227 -12.36 -4.52 -10.79
N ARG A 228 -12.37 -3.23 -11.13
CA ARG A 228 -13.14 -2.21 -10.42
C ARG A 228 -14.64 -2.44 -10.52
N CYS A 229 -15.16 -2.66 -11.74
CA CYS A 229 -16.58 -2.97 -11.95
C CYS A 229 -17.00 -4.23 -11.18
N PHE A 230 -16.15 -5.26 -11.20
CA PHE A 230 -16.36 -6.49 -10.44
C PHE A 230 -16.44 -6.24 -8.93
N MET A 231 -15.50 -5.47 -8.37
CA MET A 231 -15.50 -5.17 -6.94
C MET A 231 -16.65 -4.23 -6.52
N TYR A 232 -17.10 -3.33 -7.40
CA TYR A 232 -18.29 -2.51 -7.15
C TYR A 232 -19.55 -3.37 -7.08
N ALA A 233 -19.72 -4.31 -8.02
CA ALA A 233 -20.81 -5.27 -7.98
C ALA A 233 -20.84 -6.07 -6.67
N ILE A 234 -19.69 -6.42 -6.11
CA ILE A 234 -19.61 -7.09 -4.80
C ILE A 234 -20.02 -6.13 -3.67
N LYS A 235 -19.39 -4.96 -3.57
CA LYS A 235 -19.58 -4.04 -2.45
C LYS A 235 -20.99 -3.45 -2.35
N GLU A 236 -21.61 -3.13 -3.48
CA GLU A 236 -22.96 -2.55 -3.50
C GLU A 236 -24.04 -3.55 -3.10
N ASN A 237 -23.74 -4.85 -3.13
CA ASN A 237 -24.73 -5.92 -2.96
C ASN A 237 -24.37 -6.91 -1.84
N GLU A 238 -23.53 -6.52 -0.86
CA GLU A 238 -23.07 -7.40 0.23
C GLU A 238 -24.22 -8.00 1.08
N GLY A 239 -25.40 -7.36 1.09
CA GLY A 239 -26.57 -7.78 1.86
C GLY A 239 -27.54 -8.75 1.17
N SER A 240 -27.40 -9.04 -0.13
CA SER A 240 -28.36 -9.84 -0.90
C SER A 240 -27.68 -10.67 -1.99
N THR A 241 -27.79 -11.99 -1.92
CA THR A 241 -27.15 -12.91 -2.88
C THR A 241 -27.72 -12.73 -4.27
N ASP A 242 -29.03 -12.48 -4.37
CA ASP A 242 -29.70 -12.28 -5.65
C ASP A 242 -29.30 -10.96 -6.29
N ASP A 243 -29.16 -9.89 -5.49
CA ASP A 243 -28.70 -8.60 -6.02
C ASP A 243 -27.22 -8.63 -6.38
N LEU A 244 -26.41 -9.40 -5.66
CA LEU A 244 -25.02 -9.67 -6.02
C LEU A 244 -24.92 -10.40 -7.36
N ARG A 245 -25.72 -11.45 -7.56
CA ARG A 245 -25.79 -12.17 -8.85
C ARG A 245 -26.20 -11.24 -9.99
N LYS A 246 -27.22 -10.39 -9.77
CA LYS A 246 -27.61 -9.36 -10.75
C LYS A 246 -26.46 -8.39 -11.02
N GLY A 247 -25.82 -7.88 -9.98
CA GLY A 247 -24.66 -6.99 -10.04
C GLY A 247 -23.51 -7.54 -10.88
N LEU A 248 -23.14 -8.79 -10.63
CA LEU A 248 -22.09 -9.50 -11.38
C LEU A 248 -22.49 -9.70 -12.84
N ASN A 249 -23.73 -10.15 -13.11
CA ASN A 249 -24.24 -10.35 -14.47
C ASN A 249 -24.28 -9.08 -15.33
N ARG A 250 -24.33 -7.89 -14.70
CA ARG A 250 -24.28 -6.59 -15.39
C ARG A 250 -22.90 -6.24 -15.93
N LEU A 251 -21.83 -6.81 -15.38
CA LEU A 251 -20.45 -6.44 -15.71
C LEU A 251 -20.18 -6.56 -17.20
N VAL A 252 -20.52 -7.70 -17.80
CA VAL A 252 -20.17 -7.98 -19.20
C VAL A 252 -21.00 -7.13 -20.18
N PRO A 253 -22.34 -7.08 -20.09
CA PRO A 253 -23.15 -6.15 -20.88
C PRO A 253 -22.61 -4.71 -20.81
N HIS A 254 -22.32 -4.23 -19.58
CA HIS A 254 -21.80 -2.89 -19.37
C HIS A 254 -20.50 -2.62 -20.12
N VAL A 255 -19.52 -3.53 -20.10
CA VAL A 255 -18.22 -3.28 -20.76
C VAL A 255 -18.27 -3.49 -22.27
N SER A 256 -19.29 -4.20 -22.76
CA SER A 256 -19.58 -4.41 -24.17
C SER A 256 -20.47 -3.32 -24.79
N GLY A 257 -20.91 -2.32 -24.00
CA GLY A 257 -21.72 -1.20 -24.49
C GLY A 257 -23.23 -1.37 -24.34
N ASP A 258 -23.69 -2.49 -23.77
CA ASP A 258 -25.08 -2.71 -23.42
C ASP A 258 -25.36 -2.23 -21.99
N HIS A 259 -25.95 -1.04 -21.89
CA HIS A 259 -26.31 -0.41 -20.62
C HIS A 259 -27.76 -0.67 -20.20
N SER A 260 -28.48 -1.61 -20.84
CA SER A 260 -29.88 -1.94 -20.51
C SER A 260 -30.07 -2.36 -19.05
N LEU A 261 -29.05 -2.98 -18.44
CA LEU A 261 -29.07 -3.43 -17.05
C LEU A 261 -28.43 -2.44 -16.06
N CYS A 262 -28.08 -1.22 -16.52
CA CYS A 262 -27.35 -0.21 -15.74
C CYS A 262 -28.25 0.88 -15.13
N THR A 263 -29.57 0.74 -15.19
CA THR A 263 -30.53 1.78 -14.76
C THR A 263 -30.37 2.17 -13.29
N ASP A 264 -30.07 1.18 -12.43
CA ASP A 264 -30.14 1.33 -10.98
C ASP A 264 -28.77 1.37 -10.29
N ILE A 265 -27.68 1.58 -11.04
CA ILE A 265 -26.30 1.58 -10.49
C ILE A 265 -25.70 2.99 -10.49
N GLU A 266 -24.99 3.36 -9.41
CA GLU A 266 -24.40 4.70 -9.26
C GLU A 266 -23.06 4.85 -10.01
N TRP A 267 -22.32 3.76 -10.22
CA TRP A 267 -20.99 3.83 -10.84
C TRP A 267 -21.01 3.87 -12.39
N CYS A 268 -22.16 3.64 -13.02
CA CYS A 268 -22.33 3.80 -14.46
C CYS A 268 -22.84 5.20 -14.80
N THR A 269 -21.99 6.00 -15.44
CA THR A 269 -22.32 7.39 -15.83
C THR A 269 -23.01 7.47 -17.19
N TYR A 270 -23.38 6.34 -17.81
CA TYR A 270 -24.11 6.33 -19.09
C TYR A 270 -25.47 7.03 -18.95
N LYS A 271 -26.16 6.81 -17.84
CA LYS A 271 -27.46 7.43 -17.56
C LYS A 271 -27.40 8.96 -17.42
N ASP A 272 -26.23 9.50 -17.08
CA ASP A 272 -26.05 10.94 -16.85
C ASP A 272 -25.95 11.71 -18.18
N ASP A 273 -25.31 11.12 -19.20
CA ASP A 273 -25.20 11.68 -20.56
C ASP A 273 -25.02 10.55 -21.60
N PRO A 274 -26.12 9.92 -22.05
CA PRO A 274 -26.06 8.82 -23.04
C PRO A 274 -25.46 9.24 -24.38
N VAL A 275 -25.61 10.52 -24.76
CA VAL A 275 -25.24 11.04 -26.08
C VAL A 275 -23.73 11.23 -26.19
N ASN A 276 -23.08 11.73 -25.13
CA ASN A 276 -21.63 11.95 -25.12
C ASN A 276 -20.86 10.91 -24.28
N PHE A 277 -21.51 9.83 -23.86
CA PHE A 277 -20.88 8.81 -23.01
C PHE A 277 -19.63 8.23 -23.67
N LYS A 278 -18.52 8.27 -22.92
CA LYS A 278 -17.24 7.66 -23.30
C LYS A 278 -16.63 6.95 -22.11
N TYR A 279 -16.10 5.76 -22.36
CA TYR A 279 -15.37 5.01 -21.36
C TYR A 279 -14.02 5.68 -21.04
N LYS A 280 -13.86 6.18 -19.82
CA LYS A 280 -12.61 6.83 -19.39
C LYS A 280 -11.40 5.88 -19.36
N SER A 281 -11.66 4.61 -19.07
CA SER A 281 -10.63 3.57 -18.89
C SER A 281 -10.49 2.60 -20.07
N LEU A 282 -11.33 2.74 -21.11
CA LEU A 282 -11.23 1.89 -22.31
C LEU A 282 -10.62 2.66 -23.48
N PRO A 283 -9.80 2.00 -24.33
CA PRO A 283 -9.13 2.63 -25.46
C PRO A 283 -10.09 3.39 -26.39
N GLY A 284 -9.76 4.66 -26.67
CA GLY A 284 -10.55 5.50 -27.58
C GLY A 284 -11.96 5.83 -27.07
N GLY A 285 -12.26 5.57 -25.79
CA GLY A 285 -13.58 5.79 -25.21
C GLY A 285 -14.64 4.80 -25.67
N LYS A 286 -14.25 3.68 -26.31
CA LYS A 286 -15.15 2.69 -26.90
C LYS A 286 -15.33 1.48 -25.99
N CYS A 287 -16.45 0.78 -26.13
CA CYS A 287 -16.69 -0.50 -25.46
C CYS A 287 -15.80 -1.62 -26.05
N LEU A 288 -15.73 -2.73 -25.32
CA LEU A 288 -15.15 -3.97 -25.84
C LEU A 288 -16.04 -4.53 -26.94
N SER A 289 -15.44 -4.90 -28.07
CA SER A 289 -16.17 -5.26 -29.29
C SER A 289 -15.97 -6.71 -29.73
N ASN A 290 -15.01 -7.43 -29.13
CA ASN A 290 -14.74 -8.81 -29.49
C ASN A 290 -15.75 -9.77 -28.82
N ASP A 291 -16.59 -10.43 -29.64
CA ASP A 291 -17.62 -11.36 -29.16
C ASP A 291 -17.06 -12.59 -28.44
N ALA A 292 -15.91 -13.10 -28.89
CA ALA A 292 -15.25 -14.25 -28.27
C ALA A 292 -14.71 -13.87 -26.88
N LEU A 293 -14.08 -12.70 -26.74
CA LEU A 293 -13.67 -12.16 -25.44
C LEU A 293 -14.88 -11.95 -24.52
N THR A 294 -15.94 -11.35 -25.05
CA THR A 294 -17.19 -11.12 -24.31
C THR A 294 -17.78 -12.43 -23.77
N SER A 295 -17.72 -13.50 -24.57
CA SER A 295 -18.18 -14.83 -24.16
C SER A 295 -17.32 -15.43 -23.03
N GLU A 296 -15.99 -15.36 -23.14
CA GLU A 296 -15.09 -15.83 -22.08
C GLU A 296 -15.20 -15.01 -20.78
N LEU A 297 -15.42 -13.69 -20.89
CA LEU A 297 -15.70 -12.84 -19.73
C LEU A 297 -17.03 -13.22 -19.05
N ARG A 298 -18.07 -13.59 -19.83
CA ARG A 298 -19.34 -14.09 -19.26
C ARG A 298 -19.10 -15.37 -18.49
N GLU A 299 -18.40 -16.34 -19.07
CA GLU A 299 -18.06 -17.58 -18.37
C GLU A 299 -17.26 -17.34 -17.10
N LEU A 300 -16.27 -16.45 -17.16
CA LEU A 300 -15.48 -16.04 -16.00
C LEU A 300 -16.38 -15.47 -14.90
N VAL A 301 -17.26 -14.52 -15.22
CA VAL A 301 -18.21 -13.95 -14.26
C VAL A 301 -19.17 -15.02 -13.72
N GLN A 302 -19.64 -15.94 -14.56
CA GLN A 302 -20.50 -17.05 -14.11
C GLN A 302 -19.82 -17.97 -13.10
N GLN A 303 -18.50 -18.18 -13.20
CA GLN A 303 -17.75 -18.92 -12.17
C GLN A 303 -17.85 -18.25 -10.79
N TYR A 304 -17.91 -16.92 -10.72
CA TYR A 304 -18.08 -16.19 -9.47
C TYR A 304 -19.54 -16.16 -9.02
N ASN A 305 -20.50 -16.03 -9.94
CA ASN A 305 -21.94 -16.14 -9.62
C ASN A 305 -22.30 -17.46 -8.94
N ARG A 306 -21.72 -18.58 -9.39
CA ARG A 306 -21.95 -19.90 -8.79
C ARG A 306 -21.55 -19.98 -7.31
N ARG A 307 -20.68 -19.08 -6.86
CA ARG A 307 -20.23 -18.99 -5.46
C ARG A 307 -20.56 -17.65 -4.82
N ALA A 308 -21.59 -16.95 -5.29
CA ALA A 308 -21.95 -15.61 -4.82
C ALA A 308 -22.13 -15.53 -3.29
N GLU A 309 -22.64 -16.59 -2.66
CA GLU A 309 -22.78 -16.68 -1.19
C GLU A 309 -21.43 -16.53 -0.47
N SER A 310 -20.33 -17.10 -0.99
CA SER A 310 -19.00 -16.97 -0.39
C SER A 310 -18.38 -15.57 -0.55
N LEU A 311 -18.95 -14.76 -1.45
CA LEU A 311 -18.49 -13.40 -1.74
C LEU A 311 -19.22 -12.34 -0.91
N GLN A 312 -20.15 -12.72 -0.03
CA GLN A 312 -20.88 -11.79 0.82
C GLN A 312 -20.15 -11.50 2.13
N ASN A 313 -20.20 -10.24 2.58
CA ASN A 313 -19.63 -9.80 3.86
C ASN A 313 -18.18 -10.28 4.06
N MET A 314 -17.41 -10.29 2.98
CA MET A 314 -16.00 -10.68 3.00
C MET A 314 -15.21 -9.69 3.86
N GLY A 315 -14.23 -10.21 4.58
CA GLY A 315 -13.31 -9.41 5.39
C GLY A 315 -12.06 -9.05 4.60
N SER A 316 -11.17 -8.29 5.24
CA SER A 316 -9.82 -8.05 4.72
C SER A 316 -8.79 -8.48 5.75
N THR A 317 -7.83 -9.30 5.33
CA THR A 317 -6.69 -9.71 6.15
C THR A 317 -5.59 -8.65 6.21
N GLN A 318 -5.82 -7.44 5.66
CA GLN A 318 -4.79 -6.39 5.52
C GLN A 318 -4.08 -6.05 6.83
N ALA A 319 -4.83 -6.05 7.94
CA ALA A 319 -4.26 -5.80 9.26
C ALA A 319 -3.25 -6.89 9.67
N ASN A 320 -3.56 -8.16 9.40
CA ASN A 320 -2.69 -9.29 9.72
C ASN A 320 -1.41 -9.24 8.89
N GLU A 321 -1.53 -8.87 7.61
CA GLU A 321 -0.38 -8.72 6.71
C GLU A 321 0.58 -7.64 7.21
N ASN A 322 0.03 -6.48 7.56
CA ASN A 322 0.82 -5.35 8.07
C ASN A 322 1.54 -5.74 9.36
N PHE A 323 0.84 -6.39 10.29
CA PHE A 323 1.43 -6.84 11.55
C PHE A 323 2.53 -7.89 11.34
N ASN A 324 2.27 -8.92 10.52
CA ASN A 324 3.24 -9.95 10.20
C ASN A 324 4.48 -9.37 9.51
N GLN A 325 4.31 -8.36 8.67
CA GLN A 325 5.43 -7.65 8.03
C GLN A 325 6.26 -6.87 9.05
N ILE A 326 5.63 -6.22 10.03
CA ILE A 326 6.33 -5.57 11.16
C ILE A 326 7.15 -6.59 11.94
N VAL A 327 6.55 -7.74 12.31
CA VAL A 327 7.26 -8.82 13.03
C VAL A 327 8.45 -9.32 12.20
N GLY A 328 8.25 -9.54 10.90
CA GLY A 328 9.32 -9.93 9.97
C GLY A 328 10.45 -8.90 9.90
N SER A 329 10.13 -7.61 9.94
CA SER A 329 11.10 -6.50 9.91
C SER A 329 11.95 -6.36 11.18
N LYS A 330 11.40 -6.77 12.33
CA LYS A 330 12.08 -6.71 13.62
C LYS A 330 12.83 -8.00 13.96
N CYS A 331 12.45 -9.11 13.34
CA CYS A 331 13.24 -10.34 13.33
C CYS A 331 14.43 -10.16 12.35
N PRO A 332 15.63 -10.74 12.57
CA PRO A 332 16.81 -10.55 11.70
C PRO A 332 16.64 -10.89 10.20
N LYS A 333 15.45 -11.33 9.78
CA LYS A 333 15.09 -11.74 8.42
C LYS A 333 14.67 -10.60 7.48
N ALA A 334 14.46 -9.37 7.92
CA ALA A 334 14.09 -8.31 6.97
C ALA A 334 14.69 -6.93 7.31
N ARG A 335 15.97 -6.76 6.97
CA ARG A 335 16.56 -5.41 6.83
C ARG A 335 16.68 -5.05 5.34
N LYS A 336 15.75 -4.17 4.92
CA LYS A 336 15.67 -3.34 3.69
C LYS A 336 15.21 -4.01 2.38
N LYS A 337 13.96 -3.74 1.98
CA LYS A 337 13.46 -3.83 0.61
C LYS A 337 13.47 -2.41 0.02
N ALA A 338 14.45 -2.10 -0.80
CA ALA A 338 14.40 -0.95 -1.72
C ALA A 338 14.44 -1.50 -3.15
N GLN A 339 13.32 -1.31 -3.84
CA GLN A 339 13.10 -1.26 -5.30
C GLN A 339 13.62 -2.39 -6.22
N ARG A 340 12.62 -3.01 -6.87
CA ARG A 340 12.62 -3.73 -8.17
C ARG A 340 13.50 -4.99 -8.33
N SER A 341 12.83 -6.15 -8.30
CA SER A 341 12.79 -7.10 -9.43
C SER A 341 11.69 -8.14 -9.21
N SER A 342 10.98 -8.47 -10.28
CA SER A 342 10.07 -9.60 -10.43
C SER A 342 10.68 -10.92 -9.96
N SER A 343 9.90 -11.72 -9.22
CA SER A 343 9.95 -13.19 -9.31
C SER A 343 8.75 -13.83 -8.61
N VAL A 344 7.84 -14.33 -9.45
CA VAL A 344 7.14 -15.62 -9.40
C VAL A 344 6.89 -16.23 -8.01
N LYS A 345 5.63 -16.11 -7.56
CA LYS A 345 5.00 -17.11 -6.68
C LYS A 345 4.58 -18.28 -7.55
N GLU A 346 5.41 -19.30 -7.60
CA GLU A 346 5.05 -20.52 -8.33
C GLU A 346 4.38 -21.50 -7.37
N GLY A 347 3.06 -21.56 -7.52
CA GLY A 347 2.36 -22.83 -7.52
C GLY A 347 1.69 -22.98 -8.88
N THR A 348 2.38 -23.60 -9.84
CA THR A 348 1.78 -24.45 -10.88
C THR A 348 2.87 -25.15 -11.68
N THR A 349 3.01 -26.46 -11.48
CA THR A 349 3.67 -27.36 -12.44
C THR A 349 2.71 -27.58 -13.60
N TYR A 350 3.09 -27.14 -14.81
CA TYR A 350 3.09 -27.88 -16.11
C TYR A 350 3.68 -26.91 -17.16
N GLN A 351 4.69 -27.40 -17.90
CA GLN A 351 5.48 -26.71 -18.95
C GLN A 351 4.57 -26.18 -20.10
N GLN A 352 4.95 -25.28 -21.01
CA GLN A 352 6.23 -24.95 -21.66
C GLN A 352 6.08 -23.55 -22.32
N GLU A 353 7.16 -22.77 -22.33
CA GLU A 353 7.49 -21.59 -23.16
C GLU A 353 6.41 -20.53 -23.50
N VAL A 354 6.70 -19.26 -23.16
CA VAL A 354 6.65 -18.08 -24.04
C VAL A 354 6.84 -16.82 -23.19
N GLU A 355 7.87 -16.04 -23.52
CA GLU A 355 8.17 -14.71 -22.98
C GLU A 355 6.97 -13.76 -23.11
N VAL A 356 6.61 -13.09 -22.00
CA VAL A 356 5.69 -11.95 -22.02
C VAL A 356 6.34 -10.80 -21.24
N ASN A 357 6.60 -9.72 -21.98
CA ASN A 357 7.21 -8.47 -21.55
C ASN A 357 6.55 -7.90 -20.26
N GLU A 358 7.30 -7.92 -19.14
CA GLU A 358 6.79 -7.75 -17.77
C GLU A 358 6.44 -6.30 -17.34
N ASN A 359 6.49 -5.30 -18.23
CA ASN A 359 6.46 -3.88 -17.85
C ASN A 359 5.07 -3.19 -17.76
N ALA A 360 3.95 -3.91 -17.73
CA ALA A 360 2.61 -3.30 -17.76
C ALA A 360 1.74 -3.49 -16.48
N CYS A 361 2.19 -4.25 -15.47
CA CYS A 361 1.34 -4.64 -14.33
C CYS A 361 1.38 -3.69 -13.11
N ASP A 362 2.27 -2.69 -13.08
CA ASP A 362 2.55 -1.89 -11.88
C ASP A 362 1.71 -0.60 -11.73
N ILE A 363 0.62 -0.42 -12.49
CA ILE A 363 -0.30 0.73 -12.30
C ILE A 363 -1.71 0.22 -11.98
N ILE A 364 -1.91 -0.26 -10.75
CA ILE A 364 -3.24 -0.48 -10.20
C ILE A 364 -3.48 0.56 -9.11
N GLN A 365 -4.28 1.59 -9.45
CA GLN A 365 -4.80 2.55 -8.49
C GLN A 365 -5.61 1.81 -7.40
N GLN A 366 -5.25 2.03 -6.13
CA GLN A 366 -6.03 1.66 -4.95
C GLN A 366 -7.45 2.24 -5.06
N ILE A 367 -8.47 1.42 -4.74
CA ILE A 367 -9.85 1.88 -4.55
C ILE A 367 -9.99 2.15 -3.06
N PRO A 368 -10.19 3.41 -2.61
CA PRO A 368 -10.43 3.68 -1.20
C PRO A 368 -11.71 3.02 -0.73
N SER A 369 -11.71 2.43 0.47
CA SER A 369 -12.92 2.13 1.21
C SER A 369 -13.67 3.45 1.43
N SER A 370 -14.92 3.55 0.98
CA SER A 370 -15.75 4.74 1.22
C SER A 370 -15.99 4.86 2.73
N LEU A 371 -15.35 5.84 3.36
CA LEU A 371 -15.62 6.22 4.74
C LEU A 371 -17.02 6.84 4.81
N ILE A 372 -17.90 6.32 5.68
CA ILE A 372 -19.22 6.91 5.93
C ILE A 372 -19.00 8.17 6.80
N LEU A 373 -19.25 9.33 6.20
CA LEU A 373 -19.21 10.62 6.86
C LEU A 373 -20.37 10.78 7.83
N SER A 374 -20.06 11.14 9.07
CA SER A 374 -21.07 11.61 10.02
C SER A 374 -21.30 13.11 9.81
N ASN A 375 -22.50 13.61 10.11
CA ASN A 375 -22.74 15.06 10.13
C ASN A 375 -21.95 15.78 11.24
N THR A 376 -21.26 15.05 12.11
CA THR A 376 -20.47 15.54 13.24
C THR A 376 -18.96 15.57 12.97
N ASP A 377 -18.50 15.09 11.80
CA ASP A 377 -17.07 15.06 11.48
C ASP A 377 -16.50 16.49 11.32
N LYS A 378 -15.36 16.75 11.96
CA LYS A 378 -14.64 18.02 11.87
C LYS A 378 -13.72 18.03 10.66
N TYR A 379 -13.61 19.17 10.00
CA TYR A 379 -12.70 19.38 8.86
C TYR A 379 -11.54 20.27 9.30
N VAL A 380 -10.34 19.89 8.89
CA VAL A 380 -9.13 20.70 9.02
C VAL A 380 -8.61 20.97 7.62
N VAL A 381 -8.68 22.23 7.19
CA VAL A 381 -8.10 22.66 5.91
C VAL A 381 -6.63 22.98 6.14
N PHE A 382 -5.72 22.54 5.28
CA PHE A 382 -4.29 22.79 5.42
C PHE A 382 -3.62 23.05 4.06
N ASP A 383 -2.46 23.71 4.09
CA ASP A 383 -1.63 24.04 2.94
C ASP A 383 -0.14 24.15 3.35
N LEU A 384 0.77 23.90 2.41
CA LEU A 384 2.22 23.97 2.60
C LEU A 384 2.88 24.90 1.60
N GLU A 385 3.76 25.78 2.10
CA GLU A 385 4.83 26.34 1.28
C GLU A 385 6.11 25.53 1.47
N THR A 386 6.91 25.41 0.41
CA THR A 386 8.10 24.53 0.40
C THR A 386 9.30 25.18 -0.29
N THR A 387 10.48 24.61 -0.10
CA THR A 387 11.72 25.13 -0.71
C THR A 387 11.77 24.94 -2.24
N SER A 388 11.00 24.01 -2.80
CA SER A 388 10.92 23.73 -4.24
C SER A 388 9.74 22.80 -4.57
N LEU A 389 9.48 22.59 -5.87
CA LEU A 389 8.47 21.63 -6.37
C LEU A 389 8.88 20.15 -6.23
N SER A 390 9.99 19.84 -5.55
CA SER A 390 10.40 18.47 -5.27
C SER A 390 9.55 17.87 -4.14
N ARG A 391 9.17 16.59 -4.24
CA ARG A 391 8.46 15.89 -3.14
C ARG A 391 9.32 15.69 -1.88
N ASN A 392 10.63 15.89 -2.00
CA ASN A 392 11.57 15.82 -0.88
C ASN A 392 11.95 17.20 -0.34
N SER A 393 11.28 18.28 -0.76
CA SER A 393 11.55 19.66 -0.31
C SER A 393 11.23 19.87 1.17
N ASP A 394 11.96 20.79 1.80
CA ASP A 394 11.63 21.19 3.17
C ASP A 394 10.39 22.09 3.17
N ILE A 395 9.61 22.00 4.24
CA ILE A 395 8.45 22.87 4.47
C ILE A 395 8.98 24.20 4.99
N THR A 396 8.55 25.30 4.37
CA THR A 396 8.91 26.68 4.76
C THR A 396 7.76 27.38 5.48
N GLN A 397 6.51 27.03 5.16
CA GLN A 397 5.33 27.46 5.90
C GLN A 397 4.32 26.31 5.97
N LEU A 398 3.72 26.11 7.13
CA LEU A 398 2.61 25.18 7.33
C LEU A 398 1.47 25.93 8.01
N ALA A 399 0.29 25.90 7.39
CA ALA A 399 -0.91 26.48 7.94
C ALA A 399 -2.06 25.47 7.96
N ALA A 400 -2.96 25.61 8.93
CA ALA A 400 -4.17 24.83 9.00
C ALA A 400 -5.30 25.59 9.70
N ALA A 401 -6.55 25.31 9.35
CA ALA A 401 -7.72 25.92 9.98
C ALA A 401 -8.83 24.90 10.24
N SER A 402 -9.48 25.03 11.40
CA SER A 402 -10.73 24.34 11.70
C SER A 402 -11.74 25.32 12.26
N GLY A 403 -12.75 25.67 11.45
CA GLY A 403 -13.68 26.75 11.78
C GLY A 403 -12.93 28.07 11.97
N LEU A 404 -13.02 28.65 13.17
CA LEU A 404 -12.34 29.90 13.53
C LEU A 404 -10.93 29.70 14.10
N ASN A 405 -10.53 28.46 14.38
CA ASN A 405 -9.21 28.16 14.93
C ASN A 405 -8.19 28.10 13.79
N LEU A 406 -7.18 28.97 13.85
CA LEU A 406 -6.09 29.03 12.88
C LEU A 406 -4.77 28.58 13.52
N PHE A 407 -4.08 27.71 12.83
CA PHE A 407 -2.71 27.29 13.09
C PHE A 407 -1.80 27.78 11.96
N GLN A 408 -0.65 28.33 12.32
CA GLN A 408 0.41 28.65 11.36
C GLN A 408 1.79 28.58 12.00
N ARG A 409 2.76 28.09 11.22
CA ARG A 409 4.18 28.10 11.54
C ARG A 409 5.01 28.40 10.31
N TYR A 410 6.01 29.26 10.48
CA TYR A 410 7.14 29.35 9.57
C TYR A 410 8.21 28.37 10.05
N ILE A 411 8.74 27.58 9.12
CA ILE A 411 9.61 26.45 9.41
C ILE A 411 10.97 26.70 8.74
N MET A 412 12.04 26.64 9.53
CA MET A 412 13.39 26.87 9.04
C MET A 412 13.82 25.73 8.10
N PRO A 413 14.12 26.01 6.82
CA PRO A 413 14.57 24.99 5.88
C PRO A 413 16.04 24.64 6.12
N ARG A 414 16.44 23.42 5.72
CA ARG A 414 17.84 22.95 5.81
C ARG A 414 18.60 23.14 4.51
N CYS A 415 17.88 23.41 3.42
CA CYS A 415 18.42 23.71 2.11
C CYS A 415 17.95 25.10 1.65
N ASP A 416 18.66 25.65 0.66
CA ASP A 416 18.27 26.90 0.03
C ASP A 416 16.84 26.80 -0.55
N ILE A 417 16.08 27.88 -0.39
CA ILE A 417 14.81 28.07 -1.07
C ILE A 417 15.12 28.42 -2.52
N SER A 418 14.53 27.69 -3.48
CA SER A 418 14.77 27.96 -4.90
C SER A 418 14.32 29.39 -5.25
N ASN A 419 14.97 29.99 -6.25
CA ASN A 419 14.64 31.35 -6.69
C ASN A 419 13.17 31.44 -7.14
N GLU A 420 12.63 30.40 -7.75
CA GLU A 420 11.23 30.31 -8.17
C GLU A 420 10.29 30.24 -6.96
N ALA A 421 10.59 29.39 -5.98
CA ALA A 421 9.79 29.27 -4.76
C ALA A 421 9.81 30.58 -3.96
N SER A 422 10.97 31.24 -3.83
CA SER A 422 11.10 32.52 -3.12
C SER A 422 10.34 33.65 -3.82
N LYS A 423 10.38 33.72 -5.17
CA LYS A 423 9.62 34.71 -5.95
C LYS A 423 8.11 34.54 -5.82
N ILE A 424 7.64 33.30 -5.76
CA ILE A 424 6.21 32.97 -5.72
C ILE A 424 5.64 33.20 -4.31
N THR A 425 6.33 32.71 -3.28
CA THR A 425 5.86 32.73 -1.89
C THR A 425 6.24 34.01 -1.13
N GLY A 426 7.22 34.74 -1.64
CA GLY A 426 7.85 35.84 -0.92
C GLY A 426 8.72 35.40 0.26
N ILE A 427 8.90 34.09 0.49
CA ILE A 427 9.69 33.56 1.59
C ILE A 427 11.17 33.52 1.19
N ALA A 428 12.03 34.03 2.07
CA ALA A 428 13.47 33.99 1.92
C ALA A 428 14.14 33.55 3.23
N PHE A 429 15.25 32.82 3.14
CA PHE A 429 16.04 32.39 4.29
C PHE A 429 17.49 32.87 4.18
N CYS A 430 18.02 33.44 5.26
CA CYS A 430 19.39 33.93 5.33
C CYS A 430 20.25 32.98 6.17
N HIS A 431 21.01 32.10 5.52
CA HIS A 431 21.91 31.13 6.18
C HIS A 431 22.96 31.78 7.08
N ALA A 432 23.39 33.02 6.80
CA ALA A 432 24.37 33.73 7.63
C ALA A 432 23.80 34.16 8.99
N THR A 433 22.50 34.43 9.06
CA THR A 433 21.84 34.92 10.29
C THR A 433 20.86 33.89 10.88
N ASN A 434 20.61 32.78 10.18
CA ASN A 434 19.56 31.79 10.48
C ASN A 434 18.17 32.43 10.67
N LYS A 435 17.87 33.48 9.90
CA LYS A 435 16.60 34.20 9.94
C LYS A 435 15.81 33.97 8.66
N MET A 436 14.48 33.87 8.80
CA MET A 436 13.56 33.78 7.68
C MET A 436 12.74 35.05 7.56
N TYR A 437 12.40 35.40 6.32
CA TYR A 437 11.70 36.62 5.98
C TYR A 437 10.53 36.30 5.06
N LEU A 438 9.40 36.96 5.27
CA LEU A 438 8.28 37.01 4.33
C LEU A 438 8.22 38.42 3.75
N ASN A 439 8.39 38.56 2.43
CA ASN A 439 8.39 39.84 1.72
C ASN A 439 9.34 40.88 2.38
N GLY A 440 10.52 40.42 2.79
CA GLY A 440 11.56 41.24 3.43
C GLY A 440 11.33 41.53 4.92
N ARG A 441 10.22 41.07 5.53
CA ARG A 441 9.98 41.21 6.98
C ARG A 441 10.34 39.92 7.71
N GLU A 442 11.14 40.03 8.77
CA GLU A 442 11.53 38.89 9.60
C GLU A 442 10.29 38.23 10.21
N VAL A 443 10.25 36.89 10.19
CA VAL A 443 9.18 36.09 10.79
C VAL A 443 9.75 35.15 11.85
N GLU A 444 8.96 34.88 12.89
CA GLU A 444 9.30 33.89 13.90
C GLU A 444 9.26 32.48 13.30
N THR A 445 10.32 31.71 13.51
CA THR A 445 10.49 30.37 12.94
C THR A 445 10.63 29.30 14.00
N CYS A 446 10.36 28.07 13.59
CA CYS A 446 10.63 26.87 14.38
C CYS A 446 11.40 25.84 13.53
N THR A 447 11.89 24.77 14.16
CA THR A 447 12.48 23.64 13.45
C THR A 447 11.39 22.82 12.77
N ILE A 448 11.75 22.04 11.73
CA ILE A 448 10.79 21.15 11.04
C ILE A 448 10.12 20.21 12.04
N GLN A 449 10.88 19.61 12.95
CA GLN A 449 10.35 18.72 13.98
C GLN A 449 9.33 19.42 14.88
N GLN A 450 9.62 20.64 15.34
CA GLN A 450 8.71 21.39 16.20
C GLN A 450 7.44 21.82 15.43
N GLY A 451 7.58 22.27 14.19
CA GLY A 451 6.43 22.64 13.35
C GLY A 451 5.47 21.46 13.11
N LEU A 452 6.00 20.24 12.93
CA LEU A 452 5.20 19.02 12.82
C LEU A 452 4.55 18.62 14.15
N LEU A 453 5.25 18.75 15.28
CA LEU A 453 4.68 18.48 16.61
C LEU A 453 3.51 19.42 16.91
N ASP A 454 3.71 20.72 16.71
CA ASP A 454 2.67 21.73 16.91
C ASP A 454 1.45 21.47 16.02
N PHE A 455 1.69 21.02 14.78
CA PHE A 455 0.61 20.63 13.86
C PHE A 455 -0.16 19.40 14.35
N LEU A 456 0.54 18.36 14.82
CA LEU A 456 -0.11 17.17 15.39
C LEU A 456 -0.94 17.53 16.62
N ASP A 457 -0.44 18.42 17.47
CA ASP A 457 -1.20 18.89 18.64
C ASP A 457 -2.44 19.68 18.21
N PHE A 458 -2.34 20.51 17.17
CA PHE A 458 -3.52 21.15 16.57
C PHE A 458 -4.53 20.13 16.03
N LEU A 459 -4.09 19.04 15.38
CA LEU A 459 -5.00 18.00 14.89
C LEU A 459 -5.74 17.27 16.02
N LYS A 460 -5.05 16.98 17.14
CA LYS A 460 -5.65 16.32 18.30
C LYS A 460 -6.78 17.12 18.95
N LEU A 461 -6.74 18.46 18.85
CA LEU A 461 -7.84 19.33 19.33
C LEU A 461 -9.14 19.14 18.55
N ASN A 462 -9.09 18.49 17.38
CA ASN A 462 -10.20 18.38 16.44
C ASN A 462 -10.81 16.96 16.36
N GLU A 463 -10.63 16.13 17.40
CA GLU A 463 -11.32 14.83 17.55
C GLU A 463 -11.34 13.96 16.28
N LEU A 464 -10.15 13.58 15.79
CA LEU A 464 -9.98 12.77 14.56
C LEU A 464 -10.57 13.46 13.30
N PRO A 465 -10.06 14.65 12.91
CA PRO A 465 -10.58 15.41 11.79
C PRO A 465 -10.30 14.76 10.43
N ILE A 466 -11.01 15.24 9.42
CA ILE A 466 -10.71 15.00 8.00
C ILE A 466 -9.86 16.15 7.49
N LEU A 467 -8.70 15.80 6.93
CA LEU A 467 -7.81 16.78 6.31
C LEU A 467 -8.31 17.17 4.93
N VAL A 468 -8.27 18.46 4.62
CA VAL A 468 -8.75 19.00 3.36
C VAL A 468 -7.68 19.93 2.79
N GLY A 469 -7.41 19.80 1.50
CA GLY A 469 -6.54 20.75 0.81
C GLY A 469 -6.72 20.68 -0.70
N HIS A 470 -6.00 21.50 -1.45
CA HIS A 470 -6.15 21.59 -2.89
C HIS A 470 -4.98 20.94 -3.64
N ASN A 471 -5.24 19.90 -4.44
CA ASN A 471 -4.21 19.11 -5.12
C ASN A 471 -3.23 18.37 -4.18
N ILE A 472 -3.61 18.21 -2.93
CA ILE A 472 -2.77 17.62 -1.87
C ILE A 472 -2.28 16.21 -2.19
N THR A 473 -3.00 15.43 -2.99
CA THR A 473 -2.60 14.04 -3.29
C THR A 473 -1.37 13.94 -4.19
N ASN A 474 -1.06 15.01 -4.94
CA ASN A 474 0.08 15.01 -5.85
C ASN A 474 1.34 15.66 -5.25
N PHE A 475 1.17 16.49 -4.21
CA PHE A 475 2.23 17.34 -3.68
C PHE A 475 2.27 17.41 -2.16
N ASP A 476 1.35 18.14 -1.52
CA ASP A 476 1.40 18.47 -0.08
C ASP A 476 1.50 17.24 0.81
N MET A 477 0.67 16.22 0.55
CA MET A 477 0.71 14.98 1.33
C MET A 477 2.02 14.22 1.13
N MET A 478 2.64 14.28 -0.05
CA MET A 478 3.93 13.63 -0.31
C MET A 478 5.04 14.29 0.49
N VAL A 479 5.07 15.63 0.50
CA VAL A 479 6.05 16.41 1.28
C VAL A 479 5.82 16.19 2.78
N LEU A 480 4.59 16.34 3.25
CA LEU A 480 4.22 16.14 4.65
C LEU A 480 4.55 14.73 5.14
N GLU A 481 4.21 13.70 4.35
CA GLU A 481 4.52 12.30 4.66
C GLU A 481 6.02 12.06 4.77
N ASN A 482 6.82 12.59 3.83
CA ASN A 482 8.27 12.46 3.88
C ASN A 482 8.85 13.09 5.15
N ARG A 483 8.38 14.28 5.53
CA ARG A 483 8.83 14.95 6.76
C ARG A 483 8.34 14.24 8.02
N LEU A 484 7.09 13.77 8.07
CA LEU A 484 6.57 13.00 9.20
C LEU A 484 7.29 11.66 9.38
N LYS A 485 7.62 10.95 8.29
CA LYS A 485 8.38 9.69 8.34
C LYS A 485 9.80 9.92 8.85
N GLU A 486 10.44 10.99 8.40
CA GLU A 486 11.79 11.38 8.82
C GLU A 486 11.89 11.57 10.35
N PHE A 487 10.87 12.17 10.98
CA PHE A 487 10.83 12.38 12.43
C PHE A 487 10.07 11.28 13.20
N ASN A 488 9.77 10.13 12.59
CA ASN A 488 9.02 9.03 13.21
C ASN A 488 7.60 9.40 13.70
N MET A 489 7.00 10.44 13.12
CA MET A 489 5.71 11.00 13.53
C MET A 489 4.53 10.52 12.66
N PHE A 490 4.80 9.77 11.59
CA PHE A 490 3.77 9.32 10.66
C PHE A 490 2.68 8.46 11.32
N SER A 491 3.03 7.58 12.25
CA SER A 491 2.03 6.77 12.97
C SER A 491 1.15 7.61 13.90
N ALA A 492 1.71 8.66 14.53
CA ALA A 492 0.94 9.57 15.36
C ALA A 492 -0.01 10.42 14.50
N PHE A 493 0.46 10.83 13.33
CA PHE A 493 -0.34 11.52 12.33
C PHE A 493 -1.53 10.68 11.85
N THR A 494 -1.30 9.44 11.40
CA THR A 494 -2.38 8.56 10.91
C THR A 494 -3.39 8.23 12.00
N ALA A 495 -2.96 8.14 13.27
CA ALA A 495 -3.85 7.97 14.41
C ALA A 495 -4.64 9.26 14.76
N SER A 496 -4.20 10.43 14.29
CA SER A 496 -4.81 11.73 14.60
C SER A 496 -5.78 12.22 13.52
N VAL A 497 -5.93 11.52 12.39
CA VAL A 497 -6.80 11.95 11.28
C VAL A 497 -7.68 10.80 10.79
N LYS A 498 -8.90 11.12 10.37
CA LYS A 498 -9.88 10.14 9.88
C LYS A 498 -9.69 9.80 8.40
N GLY A 499 -9.11 10.73 7.63
CA GLY A 499 -8.90 10.62 6.19
C GLY A 499 -8.61 11.98 5.57
N PHE A 500 -8.60 12.05 4.24
CA PHE A 500 -8.35 13.31 3.53
C PHE A 500 -9.23 13.52 2.30
N ILE A 501 -9.36 14.79 1.91
CA ILE A 501 -10.12 15.26 0.75
C ILE A 501 -9.23 16.15 -0.10
N ASP A 502 -9.02 15.74 -1.35
CA ASP A 502 -8.39 16.56 -2.38
C ASP A 502 -9.44 17.38 -3.13
N THR A 503 -9.48 18.68 -2.83
CA THR A 503 -10.50 19.58 -3.37
C THR A 503 -10.32 19.85 -4.86
N LEU A 504 -9.16 19.58 -5.48
CA LEU A 504 -9.02 19.69 -6.94
C LEU A 504 -9.89 18.62 -7.63
N LYS A 505 -9.90 17.40 -7.09
CA LYS A 505 -10.73 16.29 -7.61
C LYS A 505 -12.21 16.57 -7.35
N LEU A 506 -12.54 17.16 -6.21
CA LEU A 506 -13.91 17.59 -5.88
C LEU A 506 -14.38 18.70 -6.83
N SER A 507 -13.55 19.72 -7.05
CA SER A 507 -13.86 20.87 -7.90
C SER A 507 -14.21 20.48 -9.33
N LYS A 508 -13.48 19.51 -9.90
CA LYS A 508 -13.75 18.99 -11.26
C LYS A 508 -15.10 18.27 -11.40
N ARG A 509 -15.73 17.90 -10.28
CA ARG A 509 -17.06 17.28 -10.26
C ARG A 509 -18.17 18.30 -9.95
N VAL A 510 -17.86 19.28 -9.12
CA VAL A 510 -18.82 20.31 -8.69
C VAL A 510 -18.98 21.40 -9.74
N PHE A 511 -17.88 21.83 -10.36
CA PHE A 511 -17.88 22.92 -11.33
C PHE A 511 -17.67 22.37 -12.74
N PRO A 512 -18.62 22.58 -13.67
CA PRO A 512 -18.45 22.24 -15.07
C PRO A 512 -17.27 22.97 -15.69
N LYS A 513 -16.54 22.30 -16.59
CA LYS A 513 -15.36 22.88 -17.24
C LYS A 513 -15.69 24.14 -18.06
N ALA A 514 -16.92 24.26 -18.56
CA ALA A 514 -17.39 25.43 -19.30
C ALA A 514 -17.49 26.70 -18.45
N ASP A 515 -17.67 26.55 -17.13
CA ASP A 515 -17.91 27.68 -16.21
C ASP A 515 -16.62 28.21 -15.57
N VAL A 516 -15.51 27.46 -15.68
CA VAL A 516 -14.22 27.77 -15.04
C VAL A 516 -13.03 27.63 -16.00
N ASP A 517 -12.25 28.70 -16.12
CA ASP A 517 -11.06 28.76 -17.00
C ASP A 517 -10.05 27.68 -16.68
N ASN A 518 -9.82 27.44 -15.39
CA ASN A 518 -9.00 26.36 -14.85
C ASN A 518 -9.43 26.05 -13.42
N TYR A 519 -8.91 24.95 -12.85
CA TYR A 519 -9.27 24.50 -11.51
C TYR A 519 -8.22 24.86 -10.46
N LYS A 520 -7.35 25.86 -10.68
CA LYS A 520 -6.46 26.36 -9.63
C LYS A 520 -7.31 26.99 -8.53
N GLN A 521 -6.88 26.86 -7.28
CA GLN A 521 -7.59 27.42 -6.12
C GLN A 521 -7.92 28.90 -6.28
N GLN A 522 -6.94 29.73 -6.64
CA GLN A 522 -7.13 31.16 -6.92
C GLN A 522 -8.26 31.43 -7.92
N THR A 523 -8.29 30.68 -9.03
CA THR A 523 -9.32 30.84 -10.07
C THR A 523 -10.70 30.45 -9.55
N LEU A 524 -10.79 29.36 -8.78
CA LEU A 524 -12.05 28.92 -8.19
C LEU A 524 -12.56 29.91 -7.13
N VAL A 525 -11.69 30.39 -6.23
CA VAL A 525 -12.03 31.39 -5.22
C VAL A 525 -12.51 32.68 -5.88
N LYS A 526 -11.78 33.20 -6.86
CA LYS A 526 -12.18 34.41 -7.59
C LYS A 526 -13.52 34.24 -8.29
N LYS A 527 -13.72 33.12 -8.99
CA LYS A 527 -14.95 32.88 -9.77
C LYS A 527 -16.17 32.66 -8.88
N VAL A 528 -16.01 31.91 -7.80
CA VAL A 528 -17.14 31.41 -6.98
C VAL A 528 -17.43 32.33 -5.80
N LEU A 529 -16.39 32.90 -5.16
CA LEU A 529 -16.54 33.79 -4.01
C LEU A 529 -16.46 35.27 -4.41
N GLY A 530 -15.95 35.60 -5.60
CA GLY A 530 -15.73 36.98 -6.02
C GLY A 530 -14.56 37.66 -5.30
N ILE A 531 -13.68 36.88 -4.68
CA ILE A 531 -12.57 37.37 -3.83
C ILE A 531 -11.23 37.10 -4.52
N GLU A 532 -10.34 38.09 -4.49
CA GLU A 532 -8.91 37.90 -4.76
C GLU A 532 -8.14 37.93 -3.44
N TYR A 533 -7.10 37.11 -3.33
CA TYR A 533 -6.29 37.00 -2.11
C TYR A 533 -4.81 36.79 -2.47
N ALA A 534 -3.94 37.01 -1.48
CA ALA A 534 -2.50 36.81 -1.60
C ALA A 534 -2.17 35.31 -1.57
N ALA A 535 -2.43 34.64 -2.68
CA ALA A 535 -2.15 33.23 -2.82
C ALA A 535 -0.65 32.96 -2.95
N HIS A 536 -0.25 31.71 -2.68
CA HIS A 536 1.12 31.34 -2.35
C HIS A 536 1.56 31.88 -0.98
N ASN A 537 0.60 31.91 -0.07
CA ASN A 537 0.81 32.06 1.35
C ASN A 537 -0.10 31.04 2.03
N ALA A 538 0.48 30.02 2.65
CA ALA A 538 -0.28 28.89 3.20
C ALA A 538 -1.44 29.33 4.10
N LYS A 539 -1.29 30.42 4.87
CA LYS A 539 -2.39 30.94 5.70
C LYS A 539 -3.55 31.46 4.85
N ASP A 540 -3.28 32.30 3.85
CA ASP A 540 -4.31 32.91 3.03
C ASP A 540 -4.96 31.88 2.10
N ASP A 541 -4.18 30.91 1.62
CA ASP A 541 -4.66 29.74 0.88
C ASP A 541 -5.63 28.89 1.73
N VAL A 542 -5.26 28.57 2.97
CA VAL A 542 -6.12 27.81 3.91
C VAL A 542 -7.42 28.55 4.22
N LEU A 543 -7.37 29.85 4.48
CA LEU A 543 -8.57 30.64 4.81
C LEU A 543 -9.52 30.72 3.60
N SER A 544 -8.98 30.99 2.43
CA SER A 544 -9.76 31.09 1.19
C SER A 544 -10.39 29.75 0.81
N LEU A 545 -9.64 28.64 0.95
CA LEU A 545 -10.16 27.30 0.70
C LEU A 545 -11.22 26.90 1.74
N SER A 546 -11.06 27.28 3.01
CA SER A 546 -12.05 27.05 4.06
C SER A 546 -13.38 27.73 3.74
N GLU A 547 -13.35 28.96 3.26
CA GLU A 547 -14.55 29.68 2.86
C GLU A 547 -15.23 29.03 1.65
N LEU A 548 -14.44 28.59 0.66
CA LEU A 548 -14.95 27.86 -0.51
C LEU A 548 -15.64 26.54 -0.09
N LEU A 549 -15.04 25.81 0.86
CA LEU A 549 -15.57 24.57 1.43
C LEU A 549 -16.91 24.76 2.13
N VAL A 550 -17.02 25.79 2.96
CA VAL A 550 -18.25 26.08 3.71
C VAL A 550 -19.39 26.47 2.77
N LYS A 551 -19.13 27.32 1.77
CA LYS A 551 -20.18 27.88 0.90
C LYS A 551 -20.64 26.94 -0.21
N ASN A 552 -19.76 26.10 -0.76
CA ASN A 552 -20.05 25.38 -2.01
C ASN A 552 -19.84 23.87 -1.97
N TYR A 553 -19.11 23.34 -0.99
CA TYR A 553 -18.80 21.90 -0.94
C TYR A 553 -19.57 21.14 0.14
N LYS A 554 -20.19 21.79 1.14
CA LYS A 554 -20.93 21.11 2.22
C LYS A 554 -22.00 20.11 1.75
N ALA A 555 -22.65 20.35 0.61
CA ALA A 555 -23.64 19.43 0.04
C ALA A 555 -23.00 18.19 -0.64
N VAL A 556 -21.76 18.30 -1.12
CA VAL A 556 -21.08 17.30 -1.98
C VAL A 556 -20.05 16.47 -1.21
N VAL A 557 -19.48 17.02 -0.13
CA VAL A 557 -18.45 16.37 0.69
C VAL A 557 -18.90 15.02 1.25
N LYS A 558 -20.21 14.79 1.44
CA LYS A 558 -20.78 13.51 1.93
C LYS A 558 -20.41 12.26 1.13
N LYS A 559 -19.90 12.37 -0.11
CA LYS A 559 -19.64 11.22 -1.00
C LYS A 559 -18.16 10.94 -1.32
N MET A 560 -17.18 11.65 -0.75
CA MET A 560 -15.78 11.55 -1.24
C MET A 560 -14.71 11.71 -0.16
N ILE A 561 -14.26 10.60 0.42
CA ILE A 561 -13.05 10.53 1.26
C ILE A 561 -12.07 9.53 0.66
N TYR A 562 -10.79 9.90 0.66
CA TYR A 562 -9.69 8.99 0.40
C TYR A 562 -9.08 8.54 1.75
N ILE A 563 -8.87 7.24 1.90
CA ILE A 563 -8.11 6.65 3.02
C ILE A 563 -6.64 6.65 2.60
N MET A 564 -5.74 6.92 3.56
CA MET A 564 -4.28 6.84 3.35
C MET A 564 -3.85 5.41 3.03
#